data_AF-A0A3D4LHB4-F1
#
_entry.id   AF-A0A3D4LHB4-F1
#
_cell.length_a   1.000
_cell.length_b   1.000
_cell.length_c   1.000
_cell.angle_alpha   90.00
_cell.angle_beta   90.00
_cell.angle_gamma   90.00
#
_symmetry.space_group_name_H-M   'P 1'
#
loop_
_entity.id
_entity.type
_entity.pdbx_description
1 polymer ?
#
loop_
_entity_poly.entity_id
_entity_poly.type
_entity_poly.pdbx_seq_one_letter_code
_entity_poly.pdbx_strand_id
1 'polypeptide(L)'
;MDEVFMKEALNEAYKAYEINEAPIGAVIVKNGEIVGKGFNQKETLKDATLHSEITAIKEACNNLGGWRLSGCIMYVTLEPCSMCAGAIVNSRIERLVIGAKDLKTGACGSVLDITNNQKLNHQPEVKFGVLEEECTNILQEFFSKLRINKKKEITMERYPMLEFNLKKLYDNTKIVTKLCENYGIKVAGIFKGFGGIVEGAEEMAKGGCCQIGSSRIEQLKVLKE
;
A
#
# COMPACT_ATOMS: atom_id res chain seq x y z
N MET A 1 -17.39 6.05 22.35
CA MET A 1 -18.34 5.25 21.52
C MET A 1 -17.88 5.22 20.08
N ASP A 2 -17.61 6.36 19.43
CA ASP A 2 -17.11 6.40 18.04
C ASP A 2 -15.86 5.53 17.82
N GLU A 3 -14.86 5.63 18.70
CA GLU A 3 -13.63 4.82 18.61
C GLU A 3 -13.89 3.30 18.69
N VAL A 4 -14.91 2.86 19.44
CA VAL A 4 -15.24 1.43 19.57
C VAL A 4 -15.70 0.88 18.23
N PHE A 5 -16.61 1.58 17.56
CA PHE A 5 -17.10 1.14 16.25
C PHE A 5 -16.12 1.42 15.12
N MET A 6 -15.25 2.42 15.25
CA MET A 6 -14.15 2.59 14.30
C MET A 6 -13.12 1.45 14.41
N LYS A 7 -12.87 0.90 15.61
CA LYS A 7 -12.07 -0.33 15.76
C LYS A 7 -12.72 -1.52 15.07
N GLU A 8 -14.04 -1.63 15.11
CA GLU A 8 -14.77 -2.65 14.35
C GLU A 8 -14.66 -2.43 12.83
N ALA A 9 -14.70 -1.19 12.36
CA ALA A 9 -14.42 -0.88 10.95
C ALA A 9 -12.97 -1.22 10.56
N LEU A 10 -11.99 -1.00 11.45
CA LEU A 10 -10.60 -1.44 11.26
C LEU A 10 -10.49 -2.96 11.20
N ASN A 11 -11.24 -3.71 12.01
CA ASN A 11 -11.29 -5.17 11.92
C ASN A 11 -11.76 -5.63 10.53
N GLU A 12 -12.76 -4.95 9.94
CA GLU A 12 -13.16 -5.21 8.55
C GLU A 12 -12.05 -4.82 7.54
N ALA A 13 -11.35 -3.70 7.77
CA ALA A 13 -10.21 -3.29 6.93
C ALA A 13 -9.07 -4.33 6.94
N TYR A 14 -8.81 -4.99 8.07
CA TYR A 14 -7.85 -6.09 8.15
C TYR A 14 -8.27 -7.31 7.33
N LYS A 15 -9.57 -7.61 7.20
CA LYS A 15 -10.03 -8.69 6.31
C LYS A 15 -9.71 -8.39 4.84
N ALA A 16 -9.91 -7.14 4.39
CA ALA A 16 -9.47 -6.71 3.06
C ALA A 16 -7.95 -6.85 2.90
N TYR A 17 -7.19 -6.44 3.92
CA TYR A 17 -5.74 -6.57 3.93
C TYR A 17 -5.28 -8.01 3.71
N GLU A 18 -5.87 -8.97 4.43
CA GLU A 18 -5.53 -10.40 4.37
C GLU A 18 -5.71 -11.01 2.98
N ILE A 19 -6.66 -10.48 2.20
CA ILE A 19 -6.92 -10.93 0.83
C ILE A 19 -6.26 -10.06 -0.25
N ASN A 20 -5.28 -9.22 0.14
CA ASN A 20 -4.56 -8.28 -0.74
C ASN A 20 -5.46 -7.23 -1.43
N GLU A 21 -6.53 -6.81 -0.78
CA GLU A 21 -7.37 -5.68 -1.19
C GLU A 21 -6.93 -4.40 -0.47
N ALA A 22 -7.27 -3.24 -1.04
CA ALA A 22 -7.06 -1.97 -0.34
C ALA A 22 -7.79 -2.03 1.02
N PRO A 23 -7.08 -1.82 2.16
CA PRO A 23 -7.60 -2.10 3.49
C PRO A 23 -8.54 -1.01 3.97
N ILE A 24 -9.76 -1.07 3.48
CA ILE A 24 -10.83 -0.14 3.81
C ILE A 24 -11.99 -0.97 4.35
N GLY A 25 -12.49 -0.58 5.52
CA GLY A 25 -13.56 -1.26 6.23
C GLY A 25 -14.64 -0.27 6.66
N ALA A 26 -15.86 -0.78 6.83
CA ALA A 26 -17.02 -0.01 7.26
C ALA A 26 -17.94 -0.87 8.14
N VAL A 27 -18.58 -0.23 9.12
CA VAL A 27 -19.68 -0.82 9.89
C VAL A 27 -20.83 0.18 10.01
N ILE A 28 -22.06 -0.33 10.05
CA ILE A 28 -23.27 0.45 10.27
C ILE A 28 -23.90 0.02 11.59
N VAL A 29 -24.22 0.98 12.43
CA VAL A 29 -24.71 0.78 13.80
C VAL A 29 -26.10 1.38 13.93
N LYS A 30 -27.02 0.67 14.58
CA LYS A 30 -28.33 1.15 14.99
C LYS A 30 -28.57 0.78 16.45
N ASN A 31 -28.95 1.75 17.29
CA ASN A 31 -29.19 1.55 18.72
C ASN A 31 -28.02 0.88 19.47
N GLY A 32 -26.78 1.15 19.06
CA GLY A 32 -25.57 0.56 19.66
C GLY A 32 -25.21 -0.84 19.15
N GLU A 33 -25.98 -1.42 18.23
CA GLU A 33 -25.72 -2.73 17.63
C GLU A 33 -25.26 -2.59 16.18
N ILE A 34 -24.28 -3.40 15.77
CA ILE A 34 -23.84 -3.42 14.38
C ILE A 34 -24.88 -4.18 13.55
N VAL A 35 -25.46 -3.50 12.58
CA VAL A 35 -26.48 -4.03 11.67
C VAL A 35 -25.94 -4.29 10.26
N GLY A 36 -24.74 -3.83 9.93
CA GLY A 36 -24.07 -4.15 8.67
C GLY A 36 -22.57 -3.95 8.76
N LYS A 37 -21.81 -4.78 8.03
CA LYS A 37 -20.35 -4.75 7.95
C LYS A 37 -19.93 -4.83 6.50
N GLY A 38 -18.75 -4.31 6.19
CA GLY A 38 -18.23 -4.38 4.85
C GLY A 38 -16.76 -4.04 4.79
N PHE A 39 -16.07 -4.68 3.86
CA PHE A 39 -14.70 -4.37 3.51
C PHE A 39 -14.57 -4.34 1.98
N ASN A 40 -13.53 -3.68 1.48
CA ASN A 40 -13.29 -3.59 0.04
C ASN A 40 -12.96 -4.98 -0.56
N GLN A 41 -13.64 -5.33 -1.65
CA GLN A 41 -13.52 -6.62 -2.35
C GLN A 41 -13.46 -6.46 -3.88
N LYS A 42 -13.14 -5.24 -4.33
CA LYS A 42 -13.15 -4.85 -5.74
C LYS A 42 -12.30 -5.74 -6.63
N GLU A 43 -11.06 -6.03 -6.22
CA GLU A 43 -10.11 -6.82 -7.03
C GLU A 43 -10.41 -8.32 -7.01
N THR A 44 -10.91 -8.83 -5.90
CA THR A 44 -11.20 -10.25 -5.65
C THR A 44 -12.41 -10.69 -6.44
N LEU A 45 -13.48 -9.88 -6.39
CA LEU A 45 -14.75 -10.20 -7.04
C LEU A 45 -14.92 -9.53 -8.40
N LYS A 46 -13.93 -8.73 -8.83
CA LYS A 46 -13.93 -8.02 -10.12
C LYS A 46 -15.17 -7.15 -10.34
N ASP A 47 -15.64 -6.53 -9.27
CA ASP A 47 -16.79 -5.64 -9.26
C ASP A 47 -16.37 -4.26 -8.75
N ALA A 48 -16.49 -3.27 -9.63
CA ALA A 48 -16.10 -1.88 -9.36
C ALA A 48 -16.91 -1.23 -8.22
N THR A 49 -18.05 -1.81 -7.83
CA THR A 49 -18.95 -1.25 -6.82
C THR A 49 -18.74 -1.82 -5.41
N LEU A 50 -17.96 -2.89 -5.25
CA LEU A 50 -17.75 -3.59 -3.97
C LEU A 50 -16.74 -2.90 -3.06
N HIS A 51 -17.06 -1.66 -2.72
CA HIS A 51 -16.42 -0.91 -1.64
C HIS A 51 -17.06 -1.28 -0.28
N SER A 52 -16.33 -1.00 0.80
CA SER A 52 -16.77 -1.35 2.16
C SER A 52 -18.11 -0.75 2.53
N GLU A 53 -18.37 0.51 2.16
CA GLU A 53 -19.59 1.25 2.49
C GLU A 53 -20.81 0.66 1.77
N ILE A 54 -20.64 0.29 0.49
CA ILE A 54 -21.72 -0.31 -0.31
C ILE A 54 -22.10 -1.67 0.27
N THR A 55 -21.10 -2.49 0.60
CA THR A 55 -21.33 -3.80 1.23
C THR A 55 -22.02 -3.65 2.58
N ALA A 56 -21.57 -2.72 3.43
CA ALA A 56 -22.18 -2.47 4.73
C ALA A 56 -23.62 -1.96 4.62
N ILE A 57 -23.93 -1.07 3.67
CA ILE A 57 -25.30 -0.61 3.37
C ILE A 57 -26.16 -1.79 2.96
N LYS A 58 -25.68 -2.64 2.06
CA LYS A 58 -26.43 -3.81 1.58
C LYS A 58 -26.76 -4.77 2.72
N GLU A 59 -25.79 -5.06 3.58
CA GLU A 59 -26.00 -5.91 4.75
C GLU A 59 -27.00 -5.29 5.74
N ALA A 60 -26.86 -3.99 6.04
CA ALA A 60 -27.79 -3.28 6.92
C ALA A 60 -29.23 -3.25 6.37
N CYS A 61 -29.39 -3.04 5.06
CA CYS A 61 -30.70 -3.07 4.40
C CYS A 61 -31.35 -4.45 4.53
N ASN A 62 -30.57 -5.53 4.36
CA ASN A 62 -31.05 -6.90 4.52
C ASN A 62 -31.47 -7.19 5.97
N ASN A 63 -30.64 -6.81 6.93
CA ASN A 63 -30.88 -7.07 8.35
C ASN A 63 -32.05 -6.26 8.92
N LEU A 64 -32.28 -5.04 8.40
CA LEU A 64 -33.37 -4.16 8.83
C LEU A 64 -34.64 -4.26 7.97
N GLY A 65 -34.61 -5.04 6.89
CA GLY A 65 -35.75 -5.27 6.01
C GLY A 65 -36.16 -4.07 5.15
N GLY A 66 -35.26 -3.12 4.91
CA GLY A 66 -35.59 -1.91 4.16
C GLY A 66 -34.38 -1.07 3.78
N TRP A 67 -34.55 -0.26 2.72
CA TRP A 67 -33.48 0.58 2.16
C TRP A 67 -33.23 1.88 2.95
N ARG A 68 -34.17 2.29 3.81
CA ARG A 68 -34.04 3.47 4.66
C ARG A 68 -33.34 3.09 5.97
N LEU A 69 -32.10 3.55 6.10
CA LEU A 69 -31.22 3.37 7.26
C LEU A 69 -31.25 4.59 8.19
N SER A 70 -32.42 5.23 8.34
CA SER A 70 -32.60 6.32 9.31
C SER A 70 -32.38 5.83 10.75
N GLY A 71 -31.75 6.64 11.60
CA GLY A 71 -31.28 6.22 12.92
C GLY A 71 -29.95 5.47 12.90
N CYS A 72 -29.38 5.17 11.72
CA CYS A 72 -28.12 4.46 11.61
C CYS A 72 -26.93 5.42 11.53
N ILE A 73 -25.82 4.98 12.12
CA ILE A 73 -24.51 5.64 12.07
C ILE A 73 -23.56 4.73 11.28
N MET A 74 -22.91 5.27 10.25
CA MET A 74 -21.84 4.56 9.55
C MET A 74 -20.48 5.01 10.08
N TYR A 75 -19.60 4.03 10.32
CA TYR A 75 -18.18 4.24 10.60
C TYR A 75 -17.38 3.65 9.44
N VAL A 76 -16.47 4.43 8.86
CA VAL A 76 -15.64 4.02 7.72
C VAL A 76 -14.19 4.47 7.91
N THR A 77 -13.24 3.60 7.61
CA THR A 77 -11.81 3.87 7.88
C THR A 77 -11.21 4.92 6.96
N LEU A 78 -11.76 5.11 5.76
CA LEU A 78 -11.33 6.11 4.78
C LEU A 78 -12.52 6.93 4.28
N GLU A 79 -12.31 8.21 3.97
CA GLU A 79 -13.33 9.08 3.41
C GLU A 79 -14.01 8.47 2.17
N PRO A 80 -15.35 8.39 2.13
CA PRO A 80 -16.08 7.83 1.01
C PRO A 80 -15.84 8.55 -0.31
N CYS A 81 -15.71 7.77 -1.39
CA CYS A 81 -15.67 8.31 -2.75
C CYS A 81 -17.07 8.76 -3.21
N SER A 82 -17.17 9.33 -4.43
CA SER A 82 -18.43 9.86 -4.97
C SER A 82 -19.57 8.84 -5.01
N MET A 83 -19.26 7.58 -5.34
CA MET A 83 -20.24 6.48 -5.38
C MET A 83 -20.80 6.20 -3.98
N CYS A 84 -19.91 6.01 -3.01
CA CYS A 84 -20.27 5.67 -1.64
C CYS A 84 -20.99 6.83 -0.95
N ALA A 85 -20.53 8.06 -1.12
CA ALA A 85 -21.21 9.25 -0.60
C ALA A 85 -22.65 9.38 -1.14
N GLY A 86 -22.86 9.13 -2.43
CA GLY A 86 -24.21 9.09 -3.02
C GLY A 86 -25.08 7.98 -2.43
N ALA A 87 -24.51 6.79 -2.20
CA ALA A 87 -25.22 5.68 -1.57
C ALA A 87 -25.60 5.98 -0.10
N ILE A 88 -24.73 6.66 0.64
CA ILE A 88 -24.99 7.09 2.03
C ILE A 88 -26.17 8.07 2.06
N VAL A 89 -26.18 9.06 1.16
CA VAL A 89 -27.31 9.99 1.03
C VAL A 89 -28.61 9.26 0.66
N ASN A 90 -28.57 8.37 -0.33
CA ASN A 90 -29.75 7.64 -0.79
C ASN A 90 -30.32 6.69 0.27
N SER A 91 -29.45 6.08 1.08
CA SER A 91 -29.85 5.16 2.16
C SER A 91 -30.30 5.86 3.44
N ARG A 92 -30.22 7.19 3.54
CA ARG A 92 -30.69 7.98 4.70
C ARG A 92 -29.94 7.70 6.00
N ILE A 93 -28.67 7.30 5.90
CA ILE A 93 -27.78 7.20 7.07
C ILE A 93 -27.74 8.55 7.78
N GLU A 94 -28.00 8.56 9.08
CA GLU A 94 -28.15 9.81 9.83
C GLU A 94 -26.80 10.48 10.11
N ARG A 95 -25.77 9.68 10.38
CA ARG A 95 -24.44 10.17 10.74
C ARG A 95 -23.36 9.31 10.11
N LEU A 96 -22.33 9.97 9.58
CA LEU A 96 -21.16 9.39 8.95
C LEU A 96 -19.91 9.78 9.75
N VAL A 97 -19.21 8.79 10.27
CA VAL A 97 -17.97 8.94 11.03
C VAL A 97 -16.82 8.35 10.23
N ILE A 98 -15.82 9.16 9.95
CA ILE A 98 -14.71 8.87 9.04
C ILE A 98 -13.41 8.84 9.84
N GLY A 99 -12.59 7.83 9.56
CA GLY A 99 -11.22 7.75 10.05
C GLY A 99 -10.29 8.73 9.35
N ALA A 100 -9.65 8.29 8.28
CA ALA A 100 -8.72 9.08 7.49
C ALA A 100 -9.41 9.82 6.34
N LYS A 101 -8.88 11.00 5.97
CA LYS A 101 -9.30 11.74 4.77
C LYS A 101 -8.74 11.12 3.50
N ASP A 102 -9.48 11.22 2.39
CA ASP A 102 -9.00 10.90 1.06
C ASP A 102 -8.84 12.18 0.22
N LEU A 103 -7.62 12.72 0.23
CA LEU A 103 -7.28 13.94 -0.51
C LEU A 103 -7.27 13.77 -2.04
N LYS A 104 -7.42 12.54 -2.55
CA LYS A 104 -7.38 12.25 -4.00
C LYS A 104 -8.77 12.03 -4.58
N THR A 105 -9.66 11.34 -3.87
CA THR A 105 -11.00 11.00 -4.41
C THR A 105 -12.15 11.17 -3.42
N GLY A 106 -11.89 11.66 -2.21
CA GLY A 106 -12.87 11.85 -1.15
C GLY A 106 -13.98 12.82 -1.54
N ALA A 107 -15.23 12.42 -1.30
CA ALA A 107 -16.43 13.14 -1.71
C ALA A 107 -17.33 13.59 -0.54
N CYS A 108 -16.76 13.67 0.66
CA CYS A 108 -17.44 14.13 1.88
C CYS A 108 -16.79 15.40 2.46
N GLY A 109 -15.99 16.11 1.66
CA GLY A 109 -15.32 17.36 2.04
C GLY A 109 -13.93 17.56 1.44
N SER A 110 -13.24 16.51 0.98
CA SER A 110 -11.88 16.65 0.43
C SER A 110 -11.84 17.16 -1.01
N VAL A 111 -12.37 16.40 -1.97
CA VAL A 111 -12.41 16.79 -3.39
C VAL A 111 -13.79 17.31 -3.78
N LEU A 112 -14.82 16.61 -3.31
CA LEU A 112 -16.22 17.00 -3.44
C LEU A 112 -16.88 16.94 -2.06
N ASP A 113 -18.06 17.53 -1.93
CA ASP A 113 -18.89 17.39 -0.74
C ASP A 113 -20.34 17.06 -1.15
N ILE A 114 -20.56 15.78 -1.44
CA ILE A 114 -21.88 15.25 -1.78
C ILE A 114 -22.77 15.21 -0.54
N THR A 115 -22.20 14.89 0.62
CA THR A 115 -22.92 14.73 1.90
C THR A 115 -23.53 16.02 2.41
N ASN A 116 -22.96 17.18 2.11
CA ASN A 116 -23.47 18.49 2.53
C ASN A 116 -24.17 19.27 1.40
N ASN A 117 -24.48 18.62 0.28
CA ASN A 117 -25.13 19.29 -0.84
C ASN A 117 -26.61 19.59 -0.53
N GLN A 118 -26.93 20.87 -0.36
CA GLN A 118 -28.26 21.38 0.00
C GLN A 118 -29.35 21.11 -1.05
N LYS A 119 -28.97 20.73 -2.28
CA LYS A 119 -29.94 20.35 -3.33
C LYS A 119 -30.36 18.88 -3.24
N LEU A 120 -29.64 18.07 -2.46
CA LEU A 120 -30.02 16.68 -2.21
C LEU A 120 -31.06 16.62 -1.10
N ASN A 121 -31.77 15.50 -1.03
CA ASN A 121 -32.92 15.30 -0.16
C ASN A 121 -32.55 14.73 1.23
N HIS A 122 -31.26 14.60 1.55
CA HIS A 122 -30.74 14.15 2.85
C HIS A 122 -29.28 14.55 3.01
N GLN A 123 -28.91 14.97 4.21
CA GLN A 123 -27.54 15.37 4.57
C GLN A 123 -27.18 14.67 5.88
N PRO A 124 -26.28 13.67 5.88
CA PRO A 124 -25.80 13.07 7.12
C PRO A 124 -24.95 14.08 7.93
N GLU A 125 -24.95 13.96 9.25
CA GLU A 125 -23.92 14.59 10.09
C GLU A 125 -22.57 13.92 9.79
N VAL A 126 -21.56 14.69 9.37
CA VAL A 126 -20.23 14.15 9.03
C VAL A 126 -19.21 14.53 10.10
N LYS A 127 -18.48 13.53 10.61
CA LYS A 127 -17.36 13.70 11.55
C LYS A 127 -16.11 12.98 11.01
N PHE A 128 -14.98 13.69 10.99
CA PHE A 128 -13.67 13.14 10.61
C PHE A 128 -12.78 12.90 11.83
N GLY A 129 -11.68 12.17 11.63
CA GLY A 129 -10.54 12.15 12.55
C GLY A 129 -10.61 11.06 13.63
N VAL A 130 -11.57 10.14 13.57
CA VAL A 130 -11.69 9.09 14.59
C VAL A 130 -10.71 7.96 14.27
N LEU A 131 -9.69 7.76 15.11
CA LEU A 131 -8.60 6.81 14.86
C LEU A 131 -7.92 7.03 13.50
N GLU A 132 -7.73 8.32 13.14
CA GLU A 132 -7.17 8.72 11.85
C GLU A 132 -5.76 8.17 11.62
N GLU A 133 -4.93 8.14 12.67
CA GLU A 133 -3.57 7.60 12.58
C GLU A 133 -3.59 6.11 12.23
N GLU A 134 -4.37 5.30 12.94
CA GLU A 134 -4.49 3.87 12.70
C GLU A 134 -5.07 3.57 11.31
N CYS A 135 -6.11 4.31 10.90
CA CYS A 135 -6.71 4.19 9.58
C CYS A 135 -5.74 4.57 8.45
N THR A 136 -4.91 5.59 8.69
CA THR A 136 -3.89 6.02 7.73
C THR A 136 -2.76 5.00 7.63
N ASN A 137 -2.28 4.49 8.77
CA ASN A 137 -1.14 3.60 8.84
C ASN A 137 -1.38 2.28 8.09
N ILE A 138 -2.53 1.62 8.30
CA ILE A 138 -2.84 0.36 7.59
C ILE A 138 -2.84 0.54 6.07
N LEU A 139 -3.38 1.67 5.57
CA LEU A 139 -3.43 1.99 4.16
C LEU A 139 -2.03 2.27 3.58
N GLN A 140 -1.21 3.04 4.30
CA GLN A 140 0.17 3.34 3.91
C GLN A 140 1.05 2.09 3.88
N GLU A 141 0.92 1.22 4.87
CA GLU A 141 1.63 -0.06 4.93
C GLU A 141 1.28 -0.94 3.73
N PHE A 142 -0.01 -1.07 3.41
CA PHE A 142 -0.49 -1.86 2.28
C PHE A 142 0.13 -1.38 0.95
N PHE A 143 0.00 -0.10 0.61
CA PHE A 143 0.57 0.42 -0.64
C PHE A 143 2.09 0.42 -0.67
N SER A 144 2.75 0.53 0.48
CA SER A 144 4.21 0.38 0.58
C SER A 144 4.64 -1.06 0.27
N LYS A 145 3.95 -2.06 0.81
CA LYS A 145 4.18 -3.48 0.48
C LYS A 145 3.93 -3.76 -1.00
N LEU A 146 2.84 -3.26 -1.59
CA LEU A 146 2.57 -3.42 -3.02
C LEU A 146 3.67 -2.85 -3.91
N ARG A 147 4.18 -1.65 -3.58
CA ARG A 147 5.28 -1.02 -4.34
C ARG A 147 6.57 -1.82 -4.27
N ILE A 148 6.89 -2.40 -3.10
CA ILE A 148 8.08 -3.25 -2.92
C ILE A 148 7.93 -4.55 -3.72
N ASN A 149 6.77 -5.21 -3.65
CA ASN A 149 6.52 -6.46 -4.35
C ASN A 149 6.59 -6.27 -5.87
N LYS A 150 5.97 -5.21 -6.40
CA LYS A 150 6.06 -4.87 -7.83
C LYS A 150 7.50 -4.64 -8.28
N LYS A 151 8.34 -3.98 -7.47
CA LYS A 151 9.77 -3.81 -7.76
C LYS A 151 10.51 -5.15 -7.78
N LYS A 152 10.20 -6.06 -6.87
CA LYS A 152 10.78 -7.42 -6.84
C LYS A 152 10.38 -8.22 -8.08
N GLU A 153 9.11 -8.21 -8.45
CA GLU A 153 8.61 -8.89 -9.66
C GLU A 153 9.32 -8.37 -10.91
N ILE A 154 9.38 -7.05 -11.11
CA ILE A 154 10.09 -6.44 -12.24
C ILE A 154 11.58 -6.84 -12.24
N THR A 155 12.21 -6.89 -11.07
CA THR A 155 13.62 -7.29 -10.95
C THR A 155 13.82 -8.76 -11.30
N MET A 156 12.89 -9.64 -10.89
CA MET A 156 12.92 -11.08 -11.18
C MET A 156 12.60 -11.38 -12.64
N GLU A 157 11.61 -10.71 -13.25
CA GLU A 157 11.29 -10.82 -14.68
C GLU A 157 12.45 -10.33 -15.55
N ARG A 158 13.06 -9.19 -15.19
CA ARG A 158 14.18 -8.60 -15.95
C ARG A 158 15.47 -9.41 -15.79
N TYR A 159 15.64 -10.11 -14.67
CA TYR A 159 16.83 -10.92 -14.38
C TYR A 159 16.50 -12.25 -13.68
N PRO A 160 15.94 -13.24 -14.40
CA PRO A 160 15.49 -14.50 -13.81
C PRO A 160 16.63 -15.34 -13.21
N MET A 161 17.88 -15.11 -13.61
CA MET A 161 19.08 -15.82 -13.14
C MET A 161 19.66 -15.31 -11.81
N LEU A 162 19.07 -14.28 -11.18
CA LEU A 162 19.65 -13.61 -10.01
C LEU A 162 19.45 -14.41 -8.69
N GLU A 163 18.47 -15.30 -8.61
CA GLU A 163 18.29 -16.22 -7.46
C GLU A 163 19.45 -17.23 -7.34
N PHE A 164 19.97 -17.72 -8.46
CA PHE A 164 21.05 -18.73 -8.45
C PHE A 164 22.43 -18.13 -8.11
N ASN A 165 22.56 -16.81 -8.14
CA ASN A 165 23.85 -16.13 -8.25
C ASN A 165 24.14 -15.15 -7.11
N LEU A 166 23.35 -15.11 -6.04
CA LEU A 166 23.64 -14.31 -4.84
C LEU A 166 24.49 -15.09 -3.84
N LYS A 167 24.18 -16.37 -3.58
CA LYS A 167 24.97 -17.25 -2.71
C LYS A 167 26.37 -17.49 -3.28
N LYS A 168 26.43 -17.83 -4.58
CA LYS A 168 27.68 -18.02 -5.35
C LYS A 168 28.56 -16.77 -5.40
N LEU A 169 27.95 -15.59 -5.37
CA LEU A 169 28.68 -14.33 -5.37
C LEU A 169 29.21 -13.97 -3.97
N TYR A 170 28.42 -14.21 -2.93
CA TYR A 170 28.82 -14.02 -1.54
C TYR A 170 30.03 -14.90 -1.16
N ASP A 171 30.09 -16.11 -1.72
CA ASP A 171 31.21 -17.03 -1.55
C ASP A 171 32.49 -16.55 -2.28
N ASN A 172 32.35 -15.87 -3.43
CA ASN A 172 33.49 -15.30 -4.17
C ASN A 172 34.03 -14.00 -3.53
N THR A 173 33.18 -13.18 -2.92
CA THR A 173 33.59 -11.91 -2.28
C THR A 173 34.57 -12.14 -1.14
N LYS A 174 34.38 -13.20 -0.34
CA LYS A 174 35.26 -13.54 0.80
C LYS A 174 36.68 -13.93 0.37
N ILE A 175 36.82 -14.60 -0.79
CA ILE A 175 38.13 -15.03 -1.30
C ILE A 175 38.94 -13.82 -1.79
N VAL A 176 38.29 -12.89 -2.51
CA VAL A 176 38.95 -11.70 -3.06
C VAL A 176 39.39 -10.73 -1.95
N THR A 177 38.54 -10.50 -0.94
CA THR A 177 38.89 -9.63 0.20
C THR A 177 40.12 -10.17 0.95
N LYS A 178 40.16 -11.48 1.22
CA LYS A 178 41.26 -12.12 1.95
C LYS A 178 42.58 -12.13 1.17
N LEU A 179 42.50 -12.18 -0.15
CA LEU A 179 43.68 -12.04 -1.02
C LEU A 179 44.23 -10.60 -0.96
N CYS A 180 43.37 -9.59 -1.06
CA CYS A 180 43.77 -8.17 -1.01
C CYS A 180 44.38 -7.77 0.34
N GLU A 181 43.87 -8.29 1.45
CA GLU A 181 44.42 -8.08 2.79
C GLU A 181 45.86 -8.63 2.92
N ASN A 182 46.15 -9.80 2.34
CA ASN A 182 47.49 -10.39 2.33
C ASN A 182 48.52 -9.56 1.54
N TYR A 183 48.07 -8.67 0.64
CA TYR A 183 48.93 -7.73 -0.08
C TYR A 183 48.88 -6.30 0.49
N GLY A 184 48.27 -6.11 1.67
CA GLY A 184 48.19 -4.80 2.34
C GLY A 184 47.21 -3.81 1.68
N ILE A 185 46.33 -4.28 0.80
CA ILE A 185 45.36 -3.46 0.07
C ILE A 185 44.05 -3.41 0.85
N LYS A 186 43.67 -2.22 1.35
CA LYS A 186 42.36 -2.00 2.00
C LYS A 186 41.24 -2.02 0.96
N VAL A 187 40.35 -3.00 1.05
CA VAL A 187 39.17 -3.11 0.19
C VAL A 187 38.01 -2.33 0.80
N ALA A 188 37.62 -1.20 0.19
CA ALA A 188 36.50 -0.37 0.67
C ALA A 188 35.11 -0.95 0.30
N GLY A 189 35.07 -1.96 -0.57
CA GLY A 189 33.87 -2.69 -0.98
C GLY A 189 34.08 -3.37 -2.32
N ILE A 190 33.46 -4.55 -2.51
CA ILE A 190 33.39 -5.21 -3.81
C ILE A 190 31.93 -5.10 -4.26
N PHE A 191 31.67 -4.21 -5.21
CA PHE A 191 30.36 -4.13 -5.84
C PHE A 191 30.31 -5.04 -7.06
N LYS A 192 29.35 -5.96 -7.05
CA LYS A 192 28.81 -6.56 -8.28
C LYS A 192 28.31 -5.40 -9.12
N GLY A 193 28.91 -5.22 -10.28
CA GLY A 193 28.74 -4.05 -11.12
C GLY A 193 27.28 -3.65 -11.28
N PHE A 194 26.99 -2.37 -11.09
CA PHE A 194 25.73 -1.77 -11.50
C PHE A 194 25.97 -0.30 -11.83
N GLY A 195 26.21 -0.05 -13.10
CA GLY A 195 25.20 0.63 -13.89
C GLY A 195 24.61 -0.42 -14.83
N GLY A 196 23.52 -0.16 -15.52
CA GLY A 196 23.38 -0.81 -16.83
C GLY A 196 24.67 -0.60 -17.65
N ILE A 197 24.92 -1.42 -18.68
CA ILE A 197 26.07 -1.30 -19.60
C ILE A 197 26.32 0.17 -20.03
N VAL A 198 25.25 0.98 -20.11
CA VAL A 198 25.24 2.38 -20.54
C VAL A 198 25.74 3.36 -19.46
N GLU A 199 25.29 3.28 -18.21
CA GLU A 199 25.68 4.22 -17.12
C GLU A 199 27.14 4.02 -16.69
N GLY A 200 27.62 2.77 -16.74
CA GLY A 200 29.04 2.47 -16.60
C GLY A 200 29.91 3.05 -17.72
N ALA A 201 29.37 3.22 -18.93
CA ALA A 201 30.07 3.84 -20.07
C ALA A 201 30.07 5.39 -19.99
N GLU A 202 29.03 6.01 -19.45
CA GLU A 202 28.94 7.47 -19.24
C GLU A 202 29.90 7.99 -18.15
N GLU A 203 30.06 7.25 -17.05
CA GLU A 203 31.02 7.57 -15.99
C GLU A 203 32.48 7.43 -16.46
N MET A 204 32.78 6.45 -17.32
CA MET A 204 34.11 6.29 -17.95
C MET A 204 34.46 7.45 -18.91
N ALA A 205 33.47 8.01 -19.62
CA ALA A 205 33.66 9.15 -20.51
C ALA A 205 33.97 10.47 -19.75
N LYS A 206 33.67 10.54 -18.44
CA LYS A 206 33.87 11.71 -17.57
C LYS A 206 35.22 11.72 -16.82
N GLY A 207 36.11 10.76 -17.06
CA GLY A 207 37.48 10.78 -16.53
C GLY A 207 37.64 10.42 -15.05
N GLY A 208 36.63 9.80 -14.42
CA GLY A 208 36.73 9.26 -13.06
C GLY A 208 37.40 7.87 -13.05
N CYS A 209 38.55 7.75 -12.39
CA CYS A 209 39.30 6.49 -12.20
C CYS A 209 38.60 5.52 -11.24
N CYS A 210 38.75 4.18 -11.25
CA CYS A 210 39.26 3.20 -12.21
C CYS A 210 38.75 1.82 -11.73
N GLN A 211 38.39 0.93 -12.65
CA GLN A 211 38.17 -0.49 -12.36
C GLN A 211 39.42 -1.28 -12.76
N ILE A 212 39.95 -2.12 -11.87
CA ILE A 212 40.98 -3.11 -12.26
C ILE A 212 40.26 -4.24 -13.01
N GLY A 213 40.34 -4.20 -14.33
CA GLY A 213 39.95 -5.29 -15.23
C GLY A 213 40.94 -6.44 -15.17
N SER A 214 40.44 -7.64 -15.48
CA SER A 214 41.04 -8.96 -15.38
C SER A 214 42.27 -9.26 -16.27
N SER A 215 43.03 -8.27 -16.76
CA SER A 215 44.23 -8.50 -17.57
C SER A 215 45.56 -8.45 -16.80
N ARG A 216 45.55 -8.32 -15.46
CA ARG A 216 46.78 -8.21 -14.66
C ARG A 216 47.21 -9.48 -13.91
N ILE A 217 46.42 -10.56 -13.95
CA ILE A 217 46.84 -11.87 -13.40
C ILE A 217 48.00 -12.46 -14.21
N GLU A 218 48.10 -12.14 -15.51
CA GLU A 218 49.20 -12.59 -16.37
C GLU A 218 50.48 -11.74 -16.21
N GLN A 219 50.35 -10.44 -15.88
CA GLN A 219 51.52 -9.58 -15.60
C GLN A 219 52.12 -9.80 -14.21
N LEU A 220 51.37 -10.37 -13.26
CA LEU A 220 51.90 -10.76 -11.95
C LEU A 220 52.78 -12.02 -11.97
N LYS A 221 52.82 -12.77 -13.09
CA LYS A 221 53.74 -13.92 -13.26
C LYS A 221 55.15 -13.54 -13.69
N VAL A 222 55.40 -12.31 -14.14
CA VAL A 222 56.71 -11.85 -14.64
C VAL A 222 57.60 -11.25 -13.54
N LEU A 223 57.06 -11.00 -12.34
CA LEU A 223 57.82 -10.44 -11.21
C LEU A 223 58.11 -11.51 -10.13
N LYS A 224 58.39 -12.74 -10.56
CA LYS A 224 58.82 -13.86 -9.70
C LYS A 224 60.27 -14.30 -10.00
N GLU A 225 61.13 -13.33 -10.26
CA GLU A 225 62.57 -13.36 -9.95
C GLU A 225 62.85 -12.23 -8.94
#